data_AF-E1VME4-F1
#
_entry.id   AF-E1VME4-F1
#
_cell.length_a   1.000
_cell.length_b   1.000
_cell.length_c   1.000
_cell.angle_alpha   90.00
_cell.angle_beta   90.00
_cell.angle_gamma   90.00
#
_symmetry.space_group_name_H-M   'P 1'
#
loop_
_entity.id
_entity.type
_entity.pdbx_description
1 polymer ?
#
loop_
_entity_poly.entity_id
_entity_poly.type
_entity_poly.pdbx_seq_one_letter_code
_entity_poly.pdbx_strand_id
1 'polypeptide(L)'
;MLWLGYLYIAFMLISLPVGVIVMRRLKGDVLHPFGGVLSTLISASFVFAIFFPELVPFQGYAPWVMLAFAIGWDLYTLRLMRDHLSEIFGISKEDADKMDSRSLTVGFITMLPAYACGLYVCMQSLA
;
A
#
# COMPACT_ATOMS: atom_id res chain seq x y z
N MET A 1 -4.48 21.65 -4.28
CA MET A 1 -5.50 20.56 -4.36
C MET A 1 -5.40 19.62 -3.14
N LEU A 2 -5.39 20.17 -1.92
CA LEU A 2 -5.25 19.38 -0.67
C LEU A 2 -6.37 18.33 -0.50
N TRP A 3 -7.57 18.64 -0.95
CA TRP A 3 -8.74 17.76 -0.84
C TRP A 3 -8.55 16.39 -1.52
N LEU A 4 -7.82 16.32 -2.64
CA LEU A 4 -7.52 15.05 -3.32
C LEU A 4 -6.56 14.19 -2.48
N GLY A 5 -5.59 14.80 -1.81
CA GLY A 5 -4.67 14.11 -0.91
C GLY A 5 -5.42 13.50 0.28
N TYR A 6 -6.32 14.27 0.90
CA TYR A 6 -7.16 13.77 1.99
C TYR A 6 -8.11 12.66 1.55
N LEU A 7 -8.73 12.79 0.37
CA LEU A 7 -9.61 11.76 -0.17
C LEU A 7 -8.85 10.46 -0.45
N TYR A 8 -7.61 10.57 -0.96
CA TYR A 8 -6.75 9.42 -1.17
C TYR A 8 -6.31 8.75 0.13
N ILE A 9 -5.93 9.53 1.15
CA ILE A 9 -5.61 9.00 2.48
C ILE A 9 -6.83 8.34 3.12
N ALA A 10 -8.01 8.95 3.03
CA ALA A 10 -9.25 8.36 3.52
C ALA A 10 -9.53 7.02 2.82
N PHE A 11 -9.34 6.95 1.50
CA PHE A 11 -9.47 5.70 0.75
C PHE A 11 -8.50 4.61 1.23
N MET A 12 -7.22 4.94 1.47
CA MET A 12 -6.22 4.02 2.02
C MET A 12 -6.61 3.52 3.43
N LEU A 13 -7.12 4.40 4.29
CA LEU A 13 -7.51 4.03 5.66
C LEU A 13 -8.79 3.18 5.69
N ILE A 14 -9.74 3.44 4.81
CA ILE A 14 -10.99 2.65 4.69
C ILE A 14 -10.72 1.28 4.09
N SER A 15 -9.74 1.12 3.20
CA SER A 15 -9.39 -0.17 2.60
C SER A 15 -8.55 -1.06 3.53
N LEU A 16 -7.88 -0.48 4.52
CA LEU A 16 -7.02 -1.16 5.49
C LEU A 16 -7.68 -2.34 6.22
N PRO A 17 -8.89 -2.20 6.81
CA PRO A 17 -9.54 -3.28 7.55
C PRO A 17 -9.85 -4.48 6.66
N VAL A 18 -10.21 -4.22 5.40
CA VAL A 18 -10.47 -5.27 4.41
C VAL A 18 -9.18 -6.05 4.13
N GLY A 19 -8.07 -5.35 3.86
CA GLY A 19 -6.76 -5.97 3.66
C GLY A 19 -6.31 -6.81 4.86
N VAL A 20 -6.49 -6.30 6.09
CA VAL A 20 -6.16 -7.01 7.33
C VAL A 20 -6.98 -8.28 7.50
N ILE A 21 -8.29 -8.22 7.26
CA ILE A 21 -9.19 -9.39 7.38
C ILE A 21 -8.80 -10.47 6.38
N VAL A 22 -8.56 -10.09 5.12
CA VAL A 22 -8.15 -11.03 4.06
C VAL A 22 -6.80 -11.68 4.41
N MET A 23 -5.81 -10.89 4.82
CA MET A 23 -4.48 -11.40 5.14
C MET A 23 -4.50 -12.36 6.34
N ARG A 24 -5.31 -12.04 7.36
CA ARG A 24 -5.48 -12.88 8.54
C ARG A 24 -6.17 -14.21 8.22
N ARG A 25 -7.12 -14.21 7.28
CA ARG A 25 -7.75 -15.44 6.77
C ARG A 25 -6.76 -16.32 6.00
N LEU A 26 -5.90 -15.72 5.18
CA LEU A 26 -4.97 -16.45 4.32
C LEU A 26 -3.79 -17.07 5.08
N LYS A 27 -3.15 -16.30 5.97
CA LYS A 27 -1.94 -16.76 6.67
C LYS A 27 -2.18 -17.28 8.07
N GLY A 28 -3.33 -16.99 8.70
CA GLY A 28 -3.60 -17.36 10.10
C GLY A 28 -2.76 -16.60 11.13
N ASP A 29 -1.84 -15.74 10.69
CA ASP A 29 -0.85 -15.07 11.55
C ASP A 29 -1.11 -13.57 11.72
N VAL A 30 -0.55 -13.00 12.80
CA VAL A 30 -0.67 -11.57 13.14
C VAL A 30 0.43 -10.72 12.49
N LEU A 31 1.59 -11.31 12.16
CA LEU A 31 2.74 -10.57 11.62
C LEU A 31 2.48 -10.03 10.22
N HIS A 32 1.82 -10.82 9.38
CA HIS A 32 1.49 -10.46 8.00
C HIS A 32 0.51 -9.27 7.87
N PRO A 33 -0.61 -9.23 8.61
CA PRO A 33 -1.47 -8.05 8.60
C PRO A 33 -0.77 -6.83 9.20
N PHE A 34 0.12 -6.99 10.19
CA PHE A 34 0.87 -5.87 10.76
C PHE A 34 1.75 -5.16 9.73
N GLY A 35 2.45 -5.92 8.87
CA GLY A 35 3.26 -5.32 7.83
C GLY A 35 2.43 -4.54 6.80
N GLY A 36 1.21 -4.98 6.50
CA GLY A 36 0.31 -4.26 5.57
C GLY A 36 -0.26 -2.97 6.20
N VAL A 37 -0.51 -3.01 7.50
CA VAL A 37 -0.86 -1.79 8.26
C VAL A 37 0.30 -0.81 8.23
N LEU A 38 1.51 -1.29 8.50
CA LEU A 38 2.71 -0.46 8.52
C LEU A 38 3.02 0.14 7.14
N SER A 39 2.92 -0.65 6.06
CA SER A 39 3.14 -0.15 4.69
C SER A 39 2.14 0.95 4.33
N THR A 40 0.88 0.77 4.67
CA THR A 40 -0.18 1.76 4.40
C THR A 40 0.02 3.04 5.22
N LEU A 41 0.40 2.94 6.49
CA LEU A 41 0.69 4.10 7.33
C LEU A 41 1.90 4.89 6.82
N ILE A 42 2.96 4.18 6.40
CA ILE A 42 4.13 4.80 5.76
C ILE A 42 3.71 5.52 4.48
N SER A 43 2.96 4.87 3.59
CA SER A 43 2.44 5.47 2.36
C SER A 43 1.58 6.71 2.64
N ALA A 44 0.69 6.65 3.62
CA ALA A 44 -0.12 7.80 4.04
C ALA A 44 0.73 8.95 4.59
N SER A 45 1.79 8.64 5.36
CA SER A 45 2.70 9.64 5.90
C SER A 45 3.48 10.40 4.82
N PHE A 46 3.85 9.72 3.71
CA PHE A 46 4.46 10.39 2.56
C PHE A 46 3.53 11.37 1.87
N VAL A 47 2.26 10.98 1.69
CA VAL A 47 1.24 11.88 1.13
C VAL A 47 1.05 13.08 2.05
N PHE A 48 0.98 12.86 3.36
CA PHE A 48 0.85 13.92 4.36
C PHE A 48 2.02 14.90 4.36
N ALA A 49 3.26 14.38 4.27
CA ALA A 49 4.48 15.19 4.32
C ALA A 49 4.59 16.20 3.16
N ILE A 50 3.98 15.92 2.00
CA ILE A 50 3.92 16.88 0.89
C ILE A 50 3.10 18.11 1.25
N PHE A 51 2.00 17.92 1.98
CA PHE A 51 1.09 19.00 2.33
C PHE A 51 1.46 19.69 3.66
N PHE A 52 2.08 18.94 4.58
CA PHE A 52 2.45 19.40 5.92
C PHE A 52 3.87 18.94 6.27
N PRO A 53 4.91 19.49 5.61
CA PRO A 53 6.30 19.09 5.84
C PRO A 53 6.77 19.34 7.28
N GLU A 54 6.20 20.35 7.97
CA GLU A 54 6.53 20.64 9.37
C GLU A 54 5.98 19.60 10.36
N LEU A 55 4.87 18.91 10.02
CA LEU A 55 4.27 17.89 10.89
C LEU A 55 5.00 16.55 10.78
N VAL A 56 5.59 16.26 9.63
CA VAL A 56 6.32 15.01 9.37
C VAL A 56 7.65 15.34 8.69
N PRO A 57 8.64 15.84 9.45
CA PRO A 57 9.93 16.21 8.89
C PRO A 57 10.77 14.97 8.61
N PHE A 58 10.66 14.45 7.39
CA PHE A 58 11.55 13.39 6.90
C PHE A 58 12.92 13.97 6.58
N GLN A 59 13.97 13.41 7.18
CA GLN A 59 15.35 13.84 6.99
C GLN A 59 16.29 12.65 6.76
N GLY A 60 17.30 12.84 5.93
CA GLY A 60 18.35 11.86 5.65
C GLY A 60 17.85 10.61 4.92
N TYR A 61 18.41 9.45 5.23
CA TYR A 61 18.13 8.20 4.51
C TYR A 61 16.90 7.42 5.02
N ALA A 62 16.31 7.82 6.15
CA ALA A 62 15.15 7.15 6.73
C ALA A 62 13.95 6.99 5.75
N PRO A 63 13.49 8.04 5.03
CA PRO A 63 12.37 7.90 4.10
C PRO A 63 12.66 6.93 2.94
N TRP A 64 13.91 6.78 2.51
CA TRP A 64 14.29 5.79 1.49
C TRP A 64 14.05 4.35 1.96
N VAL A 65 14.44 4.05 3.20
CA VAL A 65 14.22 2.72 3.80
C VAL A 65 12.72 2.46 3.98
N MET A 66 11.97 3.46 4.43
CA MET A 66 10.53 3.38 4.61
C MET A 66 9.80 3.15 3.28
N LEU A 67 10.20 3.87 2.22
CA LEU A 67 9.64 3.69 0.88
C LEU A 67 9.96 2.29 0.32
N ALA A 68 11.19 1.81 0.48
CA ALA A 68 11.57 0.47 0.06
C ALA A 68 10.77 -0.61 0.81
N PHE A 69 10.54 -0.43 2.11
CA PHE A 69 9.68 -1.29 2.90
C PHE A 69 8.23 -1.28 2.37
N ALA A 70 7.66 -0.10 2.15
CA ALA A 70 6.28 0.03 1.68
C ALA A 70 6.06 -0.67 0.33
N ILE A 71 6.93 -0.39 -0.65
CA ILE A 71 6.88 -1.03 -1.98
C ILE A 71 7.08 -2.54 -1.86
N GLY A 72 8.07 -2.99 -1.08
CA GLY A 72 8.36 -4.41 -0.91
C GLY A 72 7.19 -5.17 -0.29
N TRP A 73 6.56 -4.58 0.73
CA TRP A 73 5.43 -5.20 1.42
C TRP A 73 4.16 -5.23 0.56
N ASP A 74 3.88 -4.16 -0.16
CA ASP A 74 2.71 -4.08 -1.05
C ASP A 74 2.85 -5.08 -2.21
N LEU A 75 4.04 -5.19 -2.81
CA LEU A 75 4.33 -6.21 -3.82
C LEU A 75 4.18 -7.63 -3.29
N TYR A 76 4.67 -7.89 -2.08
CA TYR A 76 4.48 -9.18 -1.41
C TYR A 76 2.99 -9.49 -1.22
N THR A 77 2.22 -8.50 -0.75
CA THR A 77 0.78 -8.66 -0.52
C THR A 77 0.03 -8.91 -1.82
N LEU A 78 0.36 -8.18 -2.89
CA LEU A 78 -0.23 -8.40 -4.22
C LEU A 78 0.08 -9.80 -4.75
N ARG A 79 1.32 -10.29 -4.60
CA ARG A 79 1.68 -11.66 -4.98
C ARG A 79 0.92 -12.70 -4.17
N LEU A 80 0.80 -12.50 -2.86
CA LEU A 80 0.07 -13.44 -2.02
C LEU A 80 -1.43 -13.46 -2.36
N MET A 81 -2.04 -12.29 -2.60
CA MET A 81 -3.44 -12.21 -3.01
C MET A 81 -3.68 -12.89 -4.36
N ARG A 82 -2.73 -12.78 -5.29
CA ARG A 82 -2.74 -13.49 -6.57
C ARG A 82 -2.70 -15.01 -6.38
N ASP A 83 -1.77 -15.50 -5.57
CA ASP A 83 -1.59 -16.95 -5.37
C ASP A 83 -2.82 -17.61 -4.71
N HIS A 84 -3.60 -16.83 -3.94
CA HIS A 84 -4.79 -17.30 -3.23
C HIS A 84 -6.12 -16.76 -3.78
N LEU A 85 -6.12 -16.17 -4.98
CA LEU A 85 -7.29 -15.45 -5.51
C LEU A 85 -8.52 -16.35 -5.69
N SER A 86 -8.32 -17.60 -6.14
CA SER A 86 -9.39 -18.60 -6.25
C SER A 86 -9.99 -18.99 -4.88
N GLU A 87 -9.17 -19.00 -3.83
CA GLU A 87 -9.58 -19.35 -2.47
C GLU A 87 -10.32 -18.19 -1.78
N ILE A 88 -9.90 -16.95 -2.04
CA ILE A 88 -10.52 -15.73 -1.49
C ILE A 88 -11.92 -15.53 -2.04
N PHE A 89 -12.12 -15.73 -3.34
CA PHE A 89 -13.38 -15.46 -4.02
C PHE A 89 -14.26 -16.70 -4.21
N GLY A 90 -13.76 -17.90 -3.88
CA GLY A 90 -14.50 -19.16 -4.05
C GLY A 90 -14.86 -19.44 -5.52
N ILE A 91 -14.05 -18.95 -6.46
CA ILE A 91 -14.27 -19.04 -7.91
C ILE A 91 -13.37 -20.09 -8.55
N SER A 92 -13.76 -20.55 -9.75
CA SER A 92 -12.96 -21.49 -10.53
C SER A 92 -11.58 -20.89 -10.85
N LYS A 93 -10.55 -21.73 -11.01
CA LYS A 93 -9.20 -21.27 -11.37
C LYS A 93 -9.18 -20.48 -12.70
N GLU A 94 -10.02 -20.86 -13.66
CA GLU A 94 -10.16 -20.15 -14.95
C GLU A 94 -10.75 -18.74 -14.80
N ASP A 95 -11.72 -18.57 -13.89
CA ASP A 95 -12.30 -17.24 -13.61
C ASP A 95 -11.35 -16.37 -12.79
N ALA A 96 -10.59 -16.98 -11.87
CA ALA A 96 -9.55 -16.33 -11.10
C ALA A 96 -8.44 -15.76 -12.02
N ASP A 97 -7.96 -16.54 -13.00
CA ASP A 97 -6.92 -16.11 -13.95
C ASP A 97 -7.38 -14.93 -14.82
N LYS A 98 -8.66 -14.87 -15.20
CA LYS A 98 -9.22 -13.72 -15.94
C LYS A 98 -9.35 -12.47 -15.07
N MET A 99 -9.70 -12.63 -13.79
CA MET A 99 -9.74 -11.53 -12.82
C MET A 99 -8.34 -11.02 -12.43
N ASP A 100 -7.33 -11.91 -12.43
CA ASP A 100 -5.96 -11.65 -11.98
C ASP A 100 -5.34 -10.41 -12.65
N SER A 101 -5.32 -10.39 -13.99
CA SER A 101 -4.63 -9.32 -14.73
C SER A 101 -5.27 -7.93 -14.57
N ARG A 102 -6.60 -7.84 -14.52
CA ARG A 102 -7.29 -6.54 -14.33
C ARG A 102 -7.22 -6.07 -12.89
N SER A 103 -7.39 -6.97 -11.93
CA SER A 103 -7.36 -6.63 -10.50
C SER A 103 -5.98 -6.15 -10.06
N LEU A 104 -4.90 -6.83 -10.51
CA LEU A 104 -3.52 -6.40 -10.25
C LEU A 104 -3.20 -5.03 -10.84
N THR A 105 -3.61 -4.79 -12.08
CA THR A 105 -3.37 -3.51 -12.74
C THR A 105 -4.05 -2.37 -11.99
N VAL A 106 -5.29 -2.57 -11.55
CA VAL A 106 -6.02 -1.58 -10.73
C VAL A 106 -5.34 -1.38 -9.39
N GLY A 107 -4.93 -2.46 -8.71
CA GLY A 107 -4.20 -2.37 -7.43
C GLY A 107 -2.87 -1.62 -7.53
N PHE A 108 -2.11 -1.83 -8.61
CA PHE A 108 -0.85 -1.12 -8.83
C PHE A 108 -1.07 0.36 -9.15
N ILE A 109 -2.08 0.67 -9.99
CA ILE A 109 -2.43 2.05 -10.34
C ILE A 109 -2.91 2.83 -9.12
N THR A 110 -3.64 2.20 -8.20
CA THR A 110 -4.12 2.88 -6.99
C THR A 110 -2.98 3.14 -5.99
N MET A 111 -1.89 2.38 -6.01
CA MET A 111 -0.71 2.57 -5.14
C MET A 111 0.30 3.59 -5.71
N LEU A 112 0.37 3.75 -7.03
CA LEU A 112 1.32 4.65 -7.71
C LEU A 112 1.36 6.09 -7.16
N PRO A 113 0.23 6.75 -6.85
CA PRO A 113 0.26 8.10 -6.28
C PRO A 113 1.03 8.18 -4.96
N ALA A 114 0.88 7.18 -4.07
CA ALA A 114 1.63 7.13 -2.81
C ALA A 114 3.14 7.00 -3.06
N TYR A 115 3.56 6.17 -4.01
CA TYR A 115 4.98 5.99 -4.33
C TYR A 115 5.59 7.21 -4.99
N ALA A 116 4.85 7.89 -5.86
CA ALA A 116 5.28 9.17 -6.43
C ALA A 116 5.48 10.21 -5.33
N CYS A 117 4.56 10.27 -4.36
CA CYS A 117 4.70 11.15 -3.20
C CYS A 117 5.91 10.77 -2.34
N GLY A 118 6.11 9.48 -2.08
CA GLY A 118 7.25 8.97 -1.32
C GLY A 118 8.59 9.28 -1.98
N LEU A 119 8.70 9.09 -3.29
CA LEU A 119 9.90 9.44 -4.05
C LEU A 119 10.20 10.94 -3.98
N TYR A 120 9.18 11.79 -4.09
CA TYR A 120 9.35 13.23 -3.95
C TYR A 120 9.88 13.62 -2.56
N VAL A 121 9.30 13.06 -1.50
CA VAL A 121 9.76 13.26 -0.13
C VAL A 121 11.18 12.74 0.08
N CYS A 122 11.51 11.58 -0.50
CA CYS A 122 12.86 11.01 -0.43
C CYS A 122 13.90 11.93 -1.09
N MET A 123 13.57 12.55 -2.23
CA MET A 123 14.44 13.53 -2.89
C MET A 123 14.62 14.80 -2.04
N GLN A 124 13.54 15.31 -1.45
CA GLN A 124 13.57 16.48 -0.56
C GLN A 124 14.39 16.22 0.71
N SER A 125 14.34 15.00 1.26
CA SER A 125 15.00 14.66 2.53
C SER A 125 16.54 14.65 2.50
N LEU A 126 17.13 14.64 1.31
CA LEU A 126 18.57 14.67 1.07
C LEU A 126 19.08 16.05 0.62
N ALA A 127 18.18 16.99 0.34
CA ALA A 127 18.48 18.37 -0.06
C ALA A 127 18.61 19.28 1.17
#